data_AF-A0A944WST9-F1
#
_entry.id   AF-A0A944WST9-F1
#
_cell.length_a   1.000
_cell.length_b   1.000
_cell.length_c   1.000
_cell.angle_alpha   90.00
_cell.angle_beta   90.00
_cell.angle_gamma   90.00
#
_symmetry.space_group_name_H-M   'P 1'
#
loop_
_entity.id
_entity.type
_entity.pdbx_description
1 polymer ?
#
loop_
_entity_poly.entity_id
_entity_poly.type
_entity_poly.pdbx_seq_one_letter_code
_entity_poly.pdbx_strand_id
1 'polypeptide(L)' 'MPKKNNSLHPVDRINWQVGDFCAAHGIGKTTFYEEVKRGDIKISKVGKRTLIPDDEAKAWQTRRVIGTA' A
#
# COMPACT_ATOMS: atom_id res chain seq x y z
N MET A 1 -8.32 -17.02 -18.67
CA MET A 1 -8.86 -15.63 -18.68
C MET A 1 -7.81 -14.68 -18.11
N PRO A 2 -7.10 -13.88 -18.91
CA PRO A 2 -6.37 -12.75 -18.36
C PRO A 2 -7.40 -11.73 -17.86
N LYS A 3 -7.36 -11.36 -16.57
CA LYS A 3 -8.29 -10.35 -16.05
C LYS A 3 -7.95 -9.01 -16.70
N LYS A 4 -8.89 -8.49 -17.49
CA LYS A 4 -8.78 -7.19 -18.19
C LYS A 4 -8.52 -6.04 -17.19
N ASN A 5 -7.53 -5.25 -17.59
CA ASN A 5 -7.35 -3.81 -17.50
C ASN A 5 -7.83 -3.05 -16.25
N ASN A 6 -6.94 -2.19 -15.76
CA ASN A 6 -7.36 -0.82 -15.56
C ASN A 6 -6.21 0.13 -15.92
N SER A 7 -6.13 0.50 -17.19
CA SER A 7 -5.44 1.69 -17.66
C SER A 7 -6.18 2.90 -17.09
N LEU A 8 -6.01 3.17 -15.79
CA LEU A 8 -6.59 4.36 -15.20
C LEU A 8 -5.74 5.54 -15.62
N HIS A 9 -6.40 6.49 -16.28
CA HIS A 9 -5.96 7.87 -16.31
C HIS A 9 -5.68 8.34 -14.87
N PRO A 10 -4.68 9.20 -14.66
CA PRO A 10 -4.27 9.69 -13.34
C PRO A 10 -5.30 10.71 -12.85
N VAL A 11 -6.53 10.29 -12.61
CA VAL A 11 -7.32 10.94 -11.57
C VAL A 11 -6.75 10.41 -10.27
N ASP A 12 -6.13 11.29 -9.49
CA ASP A 12 -5.36 11.00 -8.29
C ASP A 12 -6.02 9.88 -7.47
N ARG A 13 -5.55 8.64 -7.63
CA ARG A 13 -6.07 7.55 -6.82
C ARG A 13 -5.60 7.80 -5.40
N ILE A 14 -6.51 8.28 -4.57
CA ILE A 14 -6.24 8.62 -3.17
C ILE A 14 -5.85 7.37 -2.35
N ASN A 15 -6.11 6.16 -2.86
CA ASN A 15 -5.84 4.91 -2.16
C ASN A 15 -5.06 3.90 -3.02
N TRP A 16 -4.08 3.28 -2.39
CA TRP A 16 -3.29 2.17 -2.90
C TRP A 16 -3.99 0.83 -2.64
N GLN A 17 -3.85 -0.10 -3.58
CA GLN A 17 -4.12 -1.52 -3.30
C GLN A 17 -2.87 -2.17 -2.70
N VAL A 18 -3.04 -3.24 -1.93
CA VAL A 18 -1.91 -3.99 -1.34
C VAL A 18 -0.90 -4.43 -2.39
N GLY A 19 -1.36 -4.86 -3.57
CA GLY A 19 -0.45 -5.26 -4.66
C GLY A 19 0.41 -4.11 -5.16
N ASP A 20 -0.22 -2.97 -5.43
CA ASP A 20 0.45 -1.77 -5.95
C ASP A 20 1.41 -1.18 -4.91
N PHE A 21 0.99 -1.11 -3.64
CA PHE A 21 1.82 -0.67 -2.52
C PHE A 21 3.08 -1.54 -2.38
N CYS A 22 2.90 -2.87 -2.33
CA CYS A 22 4.01 -3.81 -2.23
C CYS A 22 4.99 -3.68 -3.41
N ALA A 23 4.47 -3.53 -4.63
CA ALA A 23 5.31 -3.37 -5.82
C ALA A 23 6.09 -2.04 -5.80
N ALA A 24 5.45 -0.93 -5.41
CA ALA A 24 6.07 0.38 -5.37
C ALA A 24 7.16 0.50 -4.29
N HIS A 25 6.97 -0.17 -3.15
CA HIS A 25 7.90 -0.12 -2.02
C HIS A 25 8.85 -1.33 -1.93
N GLY A 26 8.78 -2.26 -2.88
CA GLY A 26 9.69 -3.40 -2.96
C GLY A 26 9.55 -4.44 -1.84
N ILE A 27 8.36 -4.55 -1.22
CA ILE A 27 8.11 -5.49 -0.12
C ILE A 27 7.17 -6.63 -0.51
N GLY A 28 7.30 -7.78 0.17
CA GLY A 28 6.37 -8.89 0.03
C GLY A 28 5.06 -8.67 0.80
N LYS A 29 3.97 -9.33 0.37
CA LYS A 29 2.67 -9.28 1.07
C LYS A 29 2.74 -9.76 2.51
N THR A 30 3.62 -10.72 2.81
CA THR A 30 3.82 -11.22 4.17
C THR A 30 4.32 -10.10 5.08
N THR A 31 5.41 -9.42 4.68
CA THR A 31 5.96 -8.25 5.39
C THR A 31 4.92 -7.15 5.54
N PHE A 32 4.15 -6.85 4.49
CA PHE A 32 3.05 -5.88 4.57
C PHE A 32 2.05 -6.23 5.69
N TYR A 33 1.57 -7.47 5.74
CA TYR A 33 0.59 -7.86 6.76
C TYR A 33 1.20 -7.94 8.17
N GLU A 34 2.49 -8.25 8.31
CA GLU A 34 3.20 -8.15 9.60
C GLU A 34 3.24 -6.72 10.10
N GLU A 35 3.54 -5.76 9.24
CA GLU A 35 3.58 -4.33 9.60
C GLU A 35 2.19 -3.77 9.89
N VAL A 36 1.16 -4.18 9.14
CA VAL A 36 -0.24 -3.90 9.49
C VAL A 36 -0.58 -4.45 10.89
N LYS A 37 -0.16 -5.68 11.20
CA LYS A 37 -0.39 -6.30 12.51
C LYS A 37 0.36 -5.58 13.64
N ARG A 38 1.56 -5.06 13.36
CA ARG A 38 2.34 -4.22 14.28
C ARG A 38 1.75 -2.82 14.47
N GLY A 39 0.89 -2.38 13.54
CA GLY A 39 0.31 -1.04 13.53
C GLY A 39 1.17 0.00 12.79
N ASP A 40 2.21 -0.44 12.10
CA ASP A 40 3.13 0.43 11.34
C ASP A 40 2.53 0.92 10.03
N ILE A 41 1.50 0.25 9.51
CA ILE A 41 0.73 0.64 8.32
C ILE A 41 -0.75 0.69 8.69
N LYS A 42 -1.36 1.87 8.57
CA LYS A 42 -2.82 2.02 8.70
C LYS A 42 -3.53 1.60 7.41
N ILE A 43 -4.59 0.80 7.55
CA ILE A 43 -5.36 0.28 6.41
C ILE A 43 -6.85 0.59 6.56
N SER A 44 -7.52 0.72 5.42
CA SER A 44 -8.99 0.78 5.33
C SER A 44 -9.53 -0.48 4.67
N LYS A 45 -10.47 -1.16 5.34
CA LYS A 45 -11.16 -2.33 4.79
C LYS A 45 -12.44 -1.89 4.09
N VAL A 46 -12.56 -2.20 2.79
CA VAL A 46 -13.78 -1.95 1.99
C VAL A 46 -14.24 -3.27 1.39
N GLY A 47 -15.19 -3.92 2.06
CA GLY A 47 -15.62 -5.28 1.73
C GLY A 47 -14.44 -6.26 1.77
N LYS A 48 -14.16 -6.92 0.65
CA LYS A 48 -13.05 -7.88 0.52
C LYS A 48 -11.70 -7.21 0.21
N ARG A 49 -11.67 -5.90 -0.03
CA ARG A 49 -10.46 -5.16 -0.41
C ARG A 49 -9.82 -4.50 0.80
N THR A 50 -8.49 -4.52 0.82
CA THR A 50 -7.67 -3.70 1.73
C THR A 50 -7.12 -2.55 0.91
N LEU A 51 -7.37 -1.33 1.37
CA LEU A 51 -6.88 -0.10 0.78
C LEU A 51 -5.92 0.59 1.75
N ILE A 52 -4.89 1.25 1.22
CA ILE A 52 -3.94 2.05 1.98
C ILE A 52 -4.10 3.50 1.51
N PRO A 53 -4.45 4.45 2.39
CA PRO A 53 -4.47 5.86 2.04
C PRO A 53 -3.11 6.35 1.53
N ASP A 54 -3.11 7.25 0.56
CA ASP A 54 -1.87 7.78 -0.03
C ASP A 54 -0.99 8.54 0.97
N ASP A 55 -1.60 9.30 1.89
CA ASP A 55 -0.90 9.97 2.97
C ASP A 55 -0.19 8.99 3.90
N GLU A 56 -0.85 7.87 4.22
CA GLU A 56 -0.26 6.81 5.03
C GLU A 56 0.90 6.12 4.32
N ALA A 57 0.78 5.84 3.01
CA ALA A 57 1.85 5.23 2.22
C ALA A 57 3.10 6.11 2.20
N LYS A 58 2.93 7.42 2.03
CA LYS A 58 4.04 8.40 2.11
C LYS A 58 4.62 8.45 3.52
N ALA A 59 3.78 8.53 4.55
CA ALA A 59 4.23 8.60 5.93
C ALA A 59 5.05 7.36 6.32
N TRP A 60 4.63 6.18 5.88
CA TRP A 60 5.37 4.95 6.06
C TRP A 60 6.75 4.96 5.38
N GLN A 61 6.82 5.45 4.13
CA GLN A 61 8.08 5.56 3.40
C GLN A 61 9.06 6.49 4.13
N THR A 62 8.57 7.62 4.63
CA THR A 62 9.36 8.55 5.44
C THR A 62 9.89 7.89 6.71
N ARG A 63 9.05 7.14 7.44
CA ARG A 63 9.49 6.39 8.63
C ARG A 63 10.62 5.40 8.32
N ARG A 64 10.56 4.71 7.17
CA ARG A 64 11.62 3.75 6.78
C ARG A 64 12.93 4.41 6.38
N VAL A 65 12.89 5.54 5.67
CA VAL A 65 14.09 6.26 5.24
C VAL A 65 14.84 6.85 6.44
N ILE A 66 14.12 7.29 7.47
CA ILE A 66 14.72 7.90 8.68
C ILE A 66 15.25 6.82 9.65
N GLY A 67 14.92 5.55 9.46
CA GLY A 67 15.37 4.43 10.29
C GLY A 67 16.73 3.81 9.91
N THR A 68 17.47 4.40 8.97
CA THR A 68 18.82 3.97 8.60
C THR A 68 19.82 5.11 8.80
N ALA A 69 20.33 5.22 10.03
CA ALA A 69 21.58 5.89 10.37
C ALA A 69 22.23 5.11 11.53
#